data_AF-A0A0K2VG30-F1
#
_entry.id   AF-A0A0K2VG30-F1
#
_cell.length_a   1.000
_cell.length_b   1.000
_cell.length_c   1.000
_cell.angle_alpha   90.00
_cell.angle_beta   90.00
_cell.angle_gamma   90.00
#
_symmetry.space_group_name_H-M   'P 1'
#
loop_
_entity.id
_entity.type
_entity.pdbx_description
1 polymer ?
#
loop_
_entity_poly.entity_id
_entity_poly.type
_entity_poly.pdbx_seq_one_letter_code
_entity_poly.pdbx_strand_id
1 'polypeptide(L)' 'MYVFLTHTANIVQEWMGSNINLWSKDLWPSQSQDLNPLDYSIWWQIEQKACKVQHQNIDALKTSLNQQ' A
#
# COMPACT_ATOMS: atom_id res chain seq x y z
N MET A 1 8.62 3.80 -11.03
CA MET A 1 7.85 2.99 -10.06
C MET A 1 6.60 2.47 -10.76
N TYR A 2 6.54 1.15 -11.01
CA TYR A 2 5.56 0.47 -11.89
C TYR A 2 4.30 -0.02 -11.15
N VAL A 3 3.84 0.67 -10.11
CA VAL A 3 2.75 0.15 -9.25
C VAL A 3 1.36 0.36 -9.87
N PHE A 4 1.20 1.20 -10.91
CA PHE A 4 -0.12 1.63 -11.37
C PHE A 4 -0.83 0.74 -12.42
N LEU A 5 -0.11 -0.15 -13.12
CA LEU A 5 -0.68 -0.86 -14.28
C LEU A 5 -1.80 -1.85 -13.91
N THR A 6 -1.70 -2.51 -12.76
CA THR A 6 -2.70 -3.49 -12.31
C THR A 6 -3.93 -2.81 -11.73
N HIS A 7 -3.78 -1.66 -11.05
CA HIS A 7 -4.91 -0.92 -10.48
C HIS A 7 -5.81 -0.29 -11.54
N THR A 8 -5.26 0.10 -12.70
CA THR A 8 -6.04 0.70 -13.80
C THR A 8 -6.56 -0.30 -14.82
N ALA A 9 -6.34 -1.60 -14.64
CA ALA A 9 -6.84 -2.62 -15.56
C ALA A 9 -8.37 -2.70 -15.52
N ASN A 10 -9.02 -2.86 -16.68
CA ASN A 10 -10.48 -2.86 -16.79
C ASN A 10 -11.16 -3.86 -15.84
N ILE A 11 -10.65 -5.09 -15.79
CA ILE A 11 -11.20 -6.14 -14.91
C ILE A 11 -11.17 -5.73 -13.43
N VAL A 12 -10.13 -5.00 -13.01
CA VAL A 12 -9.98 -4.54 -11.63
C VAL A 12 -10.91 -3.36 -11.36
N GLN A 13 -11.00 -2.40 -12.30
CA GLN A 13 -11.89 -1.24 -12.19
C GLN A 13 -13.37 -1.65 -12.18
N GLU A 14 -13.76 -2.60 -13.03
CA GLU A 14 -15.13 -3.16 -13.08
C GLU A 14 -15.49 -3.85 -11.76
N TRP A 15 -14.60 -4.71 -11.26
CA TRP A 15 -14.82 -5.39 -10.00
C TRP A 15 -14.90 -4.40 -8.83
N MET A 16 -13.96 -3.45 -8.73
CA MET A 16 -13.97 -2.47 -7.64
C MET A 16 -15.21 -1.58 -7.71
N GLY A 17 -15.59 -1.06 -8.88
CA GLY A 17 -16.78 -0.22 -9.03
C GLY A 17 -18.08 -0.93 -8.63
N SER A 18 -18.10 -2.27 -8.71
CA SER A 18 -19.26 -3.09 -8.31
C SER A 18 -19.25 -3.50 -6.83
N ASN A 19 -18.08 -3.49 -6.17
CA ASN A 19 -17.91 -4.09 -4.84
C ASN A 19 -17.45 -3.09 -3.76
N ILE A 20 -16.90 -1.94 -4.15
CA ILE A 20 -16.27 -0.96 -3.25
C ILE A 20 -16.61 0.45 -3.70
N ASN A 21 -16.92 1.33 -2.76
CA ASN A 21 -17.06 2.75 -3.07
C ASN A 21 -15.67 3.41 -3.22
N LEU A 22 -15.20 3.53 -4.46
CA LEU A 22 -13.92 4.16 -4.77
C LEU A 22 -14.04 5.69 -4.82
N TRP A 23 -12.94 6.35 -4.44
CA TRP A 23 -12.75 7.77 -4.74
C TRP A 23 -12.52 7.98 -6.24
N SER A 24 -12.99 9.11 -6.77
CA SER A 24 -12.75 9.47 -8.17
C SER A 24 -11.25 9.50 -8.47
N LYS A 25 -10.88 9.04 -9.67
CA LYS A 25 -9.51 9.12 -10.19
C LYS A 25 -8.97 10.55 -10.16
N ASP A 26 -9.84 11.54 -10.33
CA ASP A 26 -9.44 12.96 -10.35
C ASP A 26 -8.98 13.48 -8.98
N LEU A 27 -9.32 12.78 -7.89
CA LEU A 27 -8.82 13.09 -6.54
C LEU A 27 -7.36 12.65 -6.32
N TRP A 28 -6.81 11.86 -7.25
CA TRP A 28 -5.49 11.26 -7.14
C TRP A 28 -4.63 11.56 -8.36
N PRO A 29 -3.99 12.75 -8.40
CA PRO A 29 -3.05 13.07 -9.46
C PRO A 29 -1.91 12.04 -9.49
N SER A 30 -1.38 11.79 -10.68
CA SER A 30 -0.20 10.92 -10.82
C SER A 30 0.97 11.45 -9.99
N GLN A 31 1.75 10.54 -9.39
CA GLN A 31 2.92 10.85 -8.55
C GLN A 31 2.61 11.52 -7.19
N SER A 32 1.36 11.51 -6.74
CA SER A 32 0.97 12.12 -5.45
C SER A 32 1.16 11.18 -4.25
N GLN A 33 2.41 10.78 -3.98
CA GLN A 33 2.73 9.96 -2.80
C GLN A 33 2.42 10.69 -1.48
N ASP A 34 2.54 12.01 -1.49
CA ASP A 34 2.18 12.90 -0.39
C ASP A 34 0.68 12.90 -0.05
N LEU A 35 -0.17 12.48 -1.00
CA LEU A 35 -1.60 12.34 -0.76
C LEU A 35 -2.01 10.96 -0.25
N ASN A 36 -1.09 9.97 -0.23
CA ASN A 36 -1.39 8.63 0.25
C ASN A 36 -1.08 8.44 1.72
N PRO A 37 -2.10 8.27 2.59
CA PRO A 37 -1.87 8.00 4.01
C PRO A 37 -0.93 6.81 4.25
N LEU A 38 -0.98 5.80 3.38
CA LEU A 38 -0.05 4.68 3.45
C LEU A 38 1.39 5.13 3.18
N ASP A 39 1.63 5.94 2.15
CA ASP A 39 2.98 6.36 1.78
C ASP A 39 3.54 7.46 2.71
N TYR A 40 2.77 8.51 3.03
CA TYR A 40 3.30 9.64 3.80
C TYR A 40 3.36 9.41 5.32
N SER A 41 2.60 8.45 5.87
CA SER A 41 2.53 8.26 7.32
C SER A 41 2.78 6.82 7.80
N ILE A 42 2.13 5.83 7.20
CA ILE A 42 2.16 4.46 7.71
C ILE A 42 3.45 3.76 7.28
N TRP A 43 3.92 3.97 6.04
CA TRP A 43 5.06 3.24 5.50
C TRP A 43 6.33 3.45 6.30
N TRP A 44 6.62 4.70 6.66
CA TRP A 44 7.76 5.03 7.51
C TRP A 44 7.77 4.22 8.82
N GLN A 45 6.63 4.11 9.49
CA GLN A 45 6.53 3.39 10.75
C GLN A 45 6.75 1.88 10.58
N ILE A 46 6.24 1.31 9.49
CA ILE A 46 6.42 -0.11 9.19
C ILE A 46 7.88 -0.38 8.78
N GLU A 47 8.47 0.46 7.94
CA GLU A 47 9.86 0.34 7.51
C GLU A 47 10.81 0.38 8.71
N GLN A 48 10.64 1.33 9.62
CA GLN A 48 11.44 1.42 10.85
C GLN A 48 11.37 0.15 11.70
N LYS A 49 10.24 -0.57 11.70
CA LYS A 49 10.09 -1.84 12.43
C LYS A 49 10.68 -3.01 11.65
N ALA A 50 10.34 -3.14 10.37
CA ALA A 50 10.77 -4.22 9.49
C ALA A 50 12.27 -4.22 9.24
N CYS A 51 12.89 -3.04 9.22
CA CYS A 51 14.32 -2.87 8.96
C CYS A 51 15.15 -2.68 10.24
N LYS A 52 14.53 -2.71 11.43
CA LYS A 52 15.23 -2.59 12.71
C LYS A 52 16.26 -3.71 12.91
N VAL A 53 15.91 -4.92 12.47
CA VAL A 53 16.75 -6.11 12.56
C VAL A 53 16.60 -6.94 11.29
N GLN A 54 17.62 -7.73 10.97
CA GLN A 54 17.48 -8.72 9.91
C GLN A 54 16.60 -9.88 10.40
N HIS A 55 15.56 -10.19 9.66
CA HIS A 55 14.69 -11.33 9.93
C HIS A 55 15.14 -12.55 9.12
N GLN A 56 15.14 -13.72 9.75
CA GLN A 56 15.59 -14.97 9.10
C GLN A 56 14.60 -15.47 8.03
N ASN A 57 13.32 -15.14 8.17
CA ASN A 57 12.26 -15.55 7.25
C ASN A 57 11.05 -14.60 7.36
N ILE A 58 10.07 -14.80 6.48
CA ILE A 58 8.86 -13.98 6.38
C ILE A 58 7.98 -14.09 7.64
N ASP A 59 7.92 -15.26 8.29
CA ASP A 59 7.08 -15.44 9.48
C ASP A 59 7.65 -14.70 10.70
N ALA A 60 8.97 -14.68 10.83
CA ALA A 60 9.67 -13.86 11.83
C ALA A 60 9.43 -12.36 11.59
N LEU A 61 9.45 -11.91 10.33
CA LEU A 61 9.11 -10.53 9.97
C LEU A 61 7.65 -10.19 10.35
N LYS A 62 6.69 -11.02 9.93
CA LYS A 62 5.26 -10.83 10.25
C LYS A 62 5.03 -10.78 11.75
N THR A 63 5.66 -11.69 12.50
CA THR A 63 5.57 -11.73 13.96
C THR A 63 6.10 -10.44 14.58
N SER A 64 7.26 -9.95 14.13
CA SER A 64 7.84 -8.68 14.60
C SER A 64 6.98 -7.45 14.29
N LEU A 65 6.22 -7.48 13.19
CA LEU A 65 5.31 -6.38 12.82
C LEU A 65 3.99 -6.43 13.60
N ASN A 66 3.52 -7.62 13.98
CA ASN A 66 2.24 -7.85 14.67
C ASN A 66 2.32 -7.82 16.20
N GLN A 67 3.51 -7.91 16.79
CA GLN A 67 3.71 -7.81 18.24
C GLN A 67 3.61 -6.35 18.70
N GLN A 68 2.38 -5.87 18.93
CA GLN A 68 2.06 -4.67 19.72
C GLN A 68 0.82 -4.92 20.57
#